data_AF-A0A0D7BUA3-F1
#
_entry.id   AF-A0A0D7BUA3-F1
#
_cell.length_a   1.000
_cell.length_b   1.000
_cell.length_c   1.000
_cell.angle_alpha   90.00
_cell.angle_beta   90.00
_cell.angle_gamma   90.00
#
_symmetry.space_group_name_H-M   'P 1'
#
loop_
_entity.id
_entity.type
_entity.pdbx_description
1 polymer ?
#
loop_
_entity_poly.entity_id
_entity_poly.type
_entity_poly.pdbx_seq_one_letter_code
_entity_poly.pdbx_strand_id
1 'polypeptide(L)'
;MPAQYTPTYREQLNAWQQRATDRAVEFDDTDLGKGGWKSIVLINGVSHGGGISATKNRAHEGASYWALVKLGVVVGPPEADFQEDES
;
A
#
# COMPACT_ATOMS: atom_id res chain seq x y z
N MET A 1 6.84 -2.70 -29.93
CA MET A 1 7.36 -1.92 -28.80
C MET A 1 7.15 -2.76 -27.55
N PRO A 2 8.17 -3.09 -26.74
CA PRO A 2 7.93 -3.81 -25.51
C PRO A 2 7.08 -2.93 -24.59
N ALA A 3 6.02 -3.49 -23.99
CA ALA A 3 5.27 -2.81 -22.95
C ALA A 3 6.25 -2.44 -21.83
N GLN A 4 6.34 -1.16 -21.51
CA GLN A 4 7.13 -0.72 -20.38
C GLN A 4 6.44 -1.26 -19.12
N TYR A 5 7.07 -2.25 -18.49
CA TYR A 5 6.56 -2.81 -17.25
C TYR A 5 6.69 -1.76 -16.15
N THR A 6 5.55 -1.29 -15.67
CA THR A 6 5.47 -0.42 -14.49
C THR A 6 5.20 -1.31 -13.28
N PRO A 7 6.14 -1.43 -12.34
CA PRO A 7 5.95 -2.24 -11.14
C PRO A 7 4.82 -1.68 -10.28
N THR A 8 4.00 -2.56 -9.72
CA THR A 8 2.93 -2.21 -8.77
C THR A 8 3.50 -1.60 -7.49
N TYR A 9 2.68 -0.87 -6.72
CA TYR A 9 3.17 -0.29 -5.46
C TYR A 9 3.51 -1.36 -4.44
N ARG A 10 2.80 -2.49 -4.49
CA ARG A 10 3.12 -3.65 -3.65
C ARG A 10 4.50 -4.24 -3.99
N GLU A 11 4.85 -4.34 -5.27
CA GLU A 11 6.19 -4.79 -5.69
C GLU A 11 7.27 -3.79 -5.26
N GLN A 12 7.00 -2.49 -5.37
CA GLN A 12 7.89 -1.44 -4.91
C GLN A 12 8.09 -1.46 -3.38
N LEU A 13 7.03 -1.70 -2.61
CA LEU A 13 7.09 -1.84 -1.15
C LEU A 13 7.89 -3.07 -0.73
N ASN A 14 7.71 -4.21 -1.42
CA ASN A 14 8.50 -5.41 -1.18
C ASN A 14 9.99 -5.17 -1.53
N ALA A 15 10.27 -4.53 -2.66
CA ALA A 15 11.64 -4.15 -3.01
C ALA A 15 12.25 -3.17 -1.98
N TRP A 16 11.47 -2.26 -1.43
CA TRP A 16 11.89 -1.36 -0.35
C TRP A 16 12.17 -2.11 0.95
N GLN A 17 11.33 -3.10 1.29
CA GLN A 17 11.55 -3.98 2.45
C GLN A 17 12.86 -4.75 2.29
N GLN A 18 13.10 -5.37 1.14
CA GLN A 18 14.31 -6.16 0.89
C GLN A 18 15.62 -5.36 0.98
N ARG A 19 15.56 -4.02 0.86
CA ARG A 19 16.75 -3.15 1.02
C ARG A 19 17.20 -3.00 2.47
N ALA A 20 16.37 -3.31 3.46
CA ALA A 20 16.80 -3.33 4.86
C ALA A 20 16.16 -4.51 5.61
N THR A 21 17.02 -5.41 6.07
CA THR A 21 16.66 -6.71 6.65
C THR A 21 15.92 -6.62 7.99
N ASP A 22 15.89 -5.43 8.60
CA ASP A 22 15.23 -5.12 9.87
C ASP A 22 13.78 -4.61 9.71
N ARG A 23 13.26 -4.57 8.48
CA ARG A 23 11.90 -4.11 8.18
C ARG A 23 10.92 -5.29 8.09
N ALA A 24 10.07 -5.43 9.10
CA ALA A 24 8.89 -6.26 9.02
C ALA A 24 7.75 -5.45 8.38
N VAL A 25 7.39 -5.78 7.14
CA VAL A 25 6.21 -5.21 6.48
C VAL A 25 5.08 -6.22 6.59
N GLU A 26 3.97 -5.79 7.17
CA GLU A 26 2.76 -6.59 7.38
C GLU A 26 1.56 -5.83 6.83
N PHE A 27 0.54 -6.58 6.41
CA PHE A 27 -0.74 -6.02 5.98
C PHE A 27 -1.80 -6.44 6.98
N ASP A 28 -2.44 -5.46 7.62
CA ASP A 28 -3.62 -5.67 8.43
C ASP A 28 -4.86 -5.47 7.56
N ASP A 29 -5.54 -6.57 7.26
CA ASP A 29 -6.65 -6.63 6.33
C ASP A 29 -7.97 -6.78 7.09
N THR A 30 -8.87 -5.82 6.89
CA THR A 30 -10.23 -5.85 7.44
C THR A 30 -11.25 -5.95 6.31
N ASP A 31 -12.09 -6.99 6.35
CA ASP A 31 -13.29 -7.06 5.50
C ASP A 31 -14.35 -6.11 6.09
N LEU A 32 -14.73 -5.09 5.33
CA LEU A 32 -15.72 -4.09 5.75
C LEU A 32 -17.16 -4.58 5.55
N GLY A 33 -17.34 -5.77 4.95
CA GLY A 33 -18.64 -6.25 4.50
C GLY A 33 -19.14 -5.50 3.26
N LYS A 34 -20.18 -6.04 2.62
CA LYS A 34 -20.79 -5.47 1.38
C LYS A 34 -19.81 -5.32 0.20
N GLY A 35 -18.74 -6.10 0.18
CA GLY A 35 -17.75 -6.09 -0.90
C GLY A 35 -16.71 -4.97 -0.79
N GLY A 36 -16.45 -4.45 0.41
CA GLY A 36 -15.35 -3.52 0.68
C GLY A 36 -14.24 -4.18 1.49
N TRP A 37 -13.00 -3.83 1.17
CA TRP A 37 -11.79 -4.26 1.88
C TRP A 37 -11.02 -3.04 2.31
N LYS A 38 -10.57 -3.04 3.57
CA LYS A 38 -9.58 -2.12 4.09
C LYS A 38 -8.29 -2.88 4.31
N SER A 39 -7.18 -2.28 3.92
CA SER A 39 -5.85 -2.80 4.20
C SER A 39 -4.99 -1.70 4.76
N ILE A 40 -4.21 -2.01 5.80
CA ILE A 40 -3.26 -1.10 6.41
C ILE A 40 -1.88 -1.73 6.33
N VAL A 41 -0.90 -0.99 5.84
CA VAL A 41 0.51 -1.38 5.88
C VAL A 41 1.08 -1.03 7.23
N LEU A 42 1.53 -2.05 7.95
CA LEU A 42 2.29 -1.94 9.19
C LEU A 42 3.77 -2.17 8.87
N ILE A 43 4.63 -1.27 9.32
CA ILE A 43 6.08 -1.41 9.21
C ILE A 43 6.62 -1.42 10.63
N ASN A 44 7.21 -2.54 11.04
CA ASN A 44 7.66 -2.78 12.42
C ASN A 44 6.53 -2.51 13.45
N GLY A 45 5.30 -2.90 13.12
CA GLY A 45 4.11 -2.70 13.94
C GLY A 45 3.51 -1.29 13.90
N VAL A 46 4.08 -0.35 13.12
CA VAL A 46 3.59 1.03 13.01
C VAL A 46 2.85 1.24 11.70
N SER A 47 1.66 1.85 11.75
CA SER A 47 0.87 2.17 10.56
C SER A 47 1.55 3.21 9.67
N HIS A 48 1.83 2.80 8.43
CA HIS A 48 2.49 3.63 7.43
C HIS A 48 1.60 4.01 6.25
N GLY A 49 0.47 3.35 6.05
CA GLY A 49 -0.48 3.73 4.99
C GLY A 49 -1.71 2.83 5.00
N GLY A 50 -2.84 3.35 4.54
CA GLY A 50 -4.11 2.63 4.48
C GLY A 50 -4.75 2.76 3.11
N GLY A 51 -5.42 1.72 2.66
CA GLY A 51 -6.17 1.71 1.41
C GLY A 51 -7.50 1.00 1.58
N ILE A 52 -8.58 1.65 1.11
CA ILE A 52 -9.92 1.07 1.09
C ILE A 52 -10.34 0.88 -0.36
N SER A 53 -10.82 -0.31 -0.72
CA SER A 53 -11.30 -0.59 -2.07
C SER A 53 -12.31 -1.75 -2.12
N ALA A 54 -12.97 -1.93 -3.26
CA ALA A 54 -13.94 -3.02 -3.46
C ALA A 54 -13.28 -4.42 -3.50
N THR A 55 -11.96 -4.50 -3.67
CA THR A 55 -11.24 -5.77 -3.68
C THR A 55 -10.01 -5.67 -2.78
N LYS A 56 -9.68 -6.79 -2.12
CA LYS A 56 -8.49 -6.91 -1.29
C LYS A 56 -7.20 -6.48 -2.02
N ASN A 57 -7.04 -6.90 -3.27
CA ASN A 57 -5.87 -6.54 -4.07
C ASN A 57 -5.76 -5.02 -4.33
N ARG A 58 -6.88 -4.35 -4.57
CA ARG A 58 -6.88 -2.88 -4.74
C ARG A 58 -6.66 -2.15 -3.42
N ALA A 59 -7.19 -2.67 -2.31
CA ALA A 59 -6.91 -2.15 -0.98
C ALA A 59 -5.41 -2.27 -0.64
N HIS A 60 -4.77 -3.39 -0.99
CA HIS A 60 -3.32 -3.59 -0.85
C HIS A 60 -2.51 -2.58 -1.68
N GLU A 61 -2.90 -2.33 -2.92
CA GLU A 61 -2.23 -1.34 -3.77
C GLU A 61 -2.32 0.06 -3.16
N GLY A 62 -3.51 0.48 -2.70
CA GLY A 62 -3.68 1.78 -2.07
C GLY A 62 -2.90 1.92 -0.76
N ALA A 63 -2.93 0.89 0.08
CA ALA A 63 -2.17 0.88 1.32
C ALA A 63 -0.66 0.93 1.06
N SER A 64 -0.19 0.23 0.02
CA SER A 64 1.21 0.25 -0.40
C SER A 64 1.62 1.60 -0.98
N TYR A 65 0.75 2.23 -1.78
CA TYR A 65 0.97 3.58 -2.30
C TYR A 65 1.16 4.58 -1.16
N TRP A 66 0.21 4.67 -0.24
CA TRP A 66 0.28 5.59 0.89
C TRP A 66 1.46 5.29 1.82
N ALA A 67 1.80 4.01 2.01
CA ALA A 67 3.01 3.63 2.72
C ALA A 67 4.27 4.15 2.05
N LEU A 68 4.41 3.99 0.73
CA LEU A 68 5.56 4.48 -0.03
C LEU A 68 5.64 6.01 -0.04
N VAL A 69 4.49 6.70 -0.10
CA VAL A 69 4.41 8.16 0.01
C VAL A 69 4.88 8.63 1.38
N LYS A 70 4.38 8.02 2.47
CA LYS A 70 4.78 8.35 3.84
C LYS A 70 6.26 8.05 4.11
N LEU A 71 6.80 7.01 3.47
CA LEU A 71 8.22 6.67 3.48
C LEU A 71 9.08 7.60 2.59
N GLY A 72 8.47 8.48 1.80
CA GLY A 72 9.16 9.38 0.87
C GLY A 72 9.80 8.67 -0.34
N VAL A 73 9.38 7.43 -0.63
CA VAL A 73 9.87 6.64 -1.78
C VAL A 73 9.20 7.13 -3.07
N VAL A 74 7.94 7.55 -2.97
CA VAL A 74 7.13 8.09 -4.07
C VAL A 74 6.62 9.48 -3.66
N VAL A 75 6.54 10.40 -4.61
CA VAL A 75 6.00 11.77 -4.39
C VAL A 75 4.48 11.74 -4.59
N GLY A 76 3.67 12.31 -3.69
CA GLY A 76 2.20 12.44 -3.87
C GLY A 76 1.74 13.88 -4.18
N PRO A 77 0.57 14.16 -4.83
CA PRO A 77 -0.48 13.29 -5.44
C PRO A 77 -0.65 13.47 -7.00
N PRO A 78 -1.56 12.78 -7.76
CA PRO A 78 -2.83 12.15 -7.35
C PRO A 78 -3.14 10.74 -7.91
N GLU A 79 -3.31 9.76 -7.02
CA GLU A 79 -4.21 8.64 -7.30
C GLU A 79 -5.55 8.91 -6.62
N ALA A 80 -6.49 9.45 -7.40
CA ALA A 80 -7.83 9.81 -6.94
C ALA A 80 -8.67 8.59 -6.46
N ASP A 81 -8.19 7.37 -6.72
CA ASP A 81 -8.87 6.13 -6.39
C ASP A 81 -8.48 5.58 -5.00
N PHE A 82 -7.45 6.12 -4.35
CA PHE A 82 -7.00 5.63 -3.04
C PHE A 82 -7.37 6.59 -1.93
N GLN A 83 -8.38 6.21 -1.15
CA GLN A 83 -8.72 6.87 0.09
C GLN A 83 -7.73 6.46 1.20
N GLU A 84 -7.02 7.44 1.75
CA GLU A 84 -6.26 7.29 2.98
C GLU A 84 -7.26 7.22 4.16
N ASP A 85 -7.04 6.28 5.08
CA ASP A 85 -7.83 6.22 6.31
C ASP A 85 -7.16 7.12 7.36
N GLU A 86 -7.72 8.30 7.61
CA GLU A 86 -7.23 9.30 8.58
C GLU A 86 -7.67 9.01 10.03
N SER A 87 -7.85 7.74 10.43
CA SER A 87 -8.35 7.39 11.78
C SER A 87 -7.30 7.52 12.89
#